data_AF-A0A443IJB6-F1
#
_entry.id   AF-A0A443IJB6-F1
#
_cell.length_a   1.000
_cell.length_b   1.000
_cell.length_c   1.000
_cell.angle_alpha   90.00
_cell.angle_beta   90.00
_cell.angle_gamma   90.00
#
_symmetry.space_group_name_H-M   'P 1'
#
loop_
_entity.id
_entity.type
_entity.pdbx_description
1 polymer ?
#
loop_
_entity_poly.entity_id
_entity_poly.type
_entity_poly.pdbx_seq_one_letter_code
_entity_poly.pdbx_strand_id
1 'polypeptide(L)' 'MSKPIPLFRTTNWSSYNAALKRRGSLMIWLDPEMSWLATPSG' A
#
# COMPACT_ATOMS: atom_id res chain seq x y z
N MET A 1 20.90 -22.86 -7.63
CA MET A 1 20.49 -21.49 -8.04
C MET A 1 21.12 -20.50 -7.08
N SER A 2 21.85 -19.50 -7.59
CA SER A 2 22.45 -18.44 -6.76
C SER A 2 21.39 -17.42 -6.34
N LYS A 3 21.57 -16.84 -5.14
CA LYS A 3 20.63 -15.86 -4.61
C LYS A 3 20.76 -14.54 -5.40
N PRO A 4 19.64 -13.91 -5.83
CA PRO A 4 19.70 -12.65 -6.56
C PRO A 4 20.27 -11.53 -5.68
N ILE A 5 21.12 -10.70 -6.28
CA ILE A 5 21.75 -9.56 -5.62
C ILE A 5 20.78 -8.37 -5.71
N PRO A 6 20.36 -7.78 -4.58
CA PRO A 6 19.48 -6.62 -4.60
C PRO A 6 20.23 -5.38 -5.11
N LEU A 7 19.72 -4.79 -6.19
CA LEU A 7 20.29 -3.59 -6.84
C LEU A 7 19.99 -2.29 -6.09
N PHE A 8 18.95 -2.29 -5.25
CA PHE A 8 18.49 -1.11 -4.53
C PHE A 8 18.10 -1.47 -3.10
N ARG A 9 18.29 -0.51 -2.19
CA ARG A 9 17.89 -0.61 -0.79
C ARG A 9 16.88 0.48 -0.47
N THR A 10 15.71 0.10 0.04
CA THR A 10 14.73 1.06 0.54
C THR A 10 15.25 1.70 1.83
N THR A 11 15.52 3.00 1.79
CA THR A 11 16.06 3.76 2.95
C THR A 11 15.01 4.62 3.64
N ASN A 12 13.93 4.96 2.93
CA ASN A 12 12.92 5.90 3.38
C ASN A 12 11.69 5.25 4.05
N TRP A 13 11.70 3.92 4.24
CA TRP A 13 10.53 3.16 4.67
C TRP A 13 9.92 3.68 5.99
N SER A 14 10.75 3.99 6.97
CA SER A 14 10.31 4.51 8.27
C SER A 14 9.60 5.86 8.13
N SER A 15 10.21 6.80 7.40
CA SER A 15 9.66 8.14 7.17
C SER A 15 8.36 8.09 6.36
N TYR A 16 8.31 7.24 5.33
CA TYR A 16 7.10 7.00 4.55
C TYR A 16 5.97 6.47 5.44
N ASN A 17 6.23 5.46 6.28
CA ASN A 17 5.25 4.92 7.21
C ASN A 17 4.80 5.92 8.28
N ALA A 18 5.71 6.76 8.78
CA ALA A 18 5.36 7.82 9.73
C ALA A 18 4.41 8.84 9.09
N ALA A 19 4.68 9.26 7.85
CA ALA A 19 3.78 10.11 7.07
C ALA A 19 2.42 9.42 6.80
N LEU A 20 2.44 8.12 6.51
CA LEU A 20 1.25 7.28 6.30
C LEU A 20 0.33 7.25 7.53
N LYS A 21 0.91 7.07 8.71
CA LYS A 21 0.17 7.06 9.99
C LYS A 21 -0.33 8.46 10.34
N ARG A 22 0.49 9.49 10.13
CA ARG A 22 0.14 10.89 10.42
C ARG A 22 -1.00 11.40 9.53
N ARG A 23 -1.11 10.94 8.29
CA ARG A 23 -2.19 11.36 7.38
C ARG A 23 -3.58 10.84 7.76
N GLY A 24 -3.74 10.07 8.84
CA GLY A 24 -5.04 9.64 9.39
C GLY A 24 -5.89 8.72 8.49
N SER A 25 -5.61 8.62 7.19
CA SER A 25 -6.40 7.83 6.25
C SER A 25 -5.67 6.53 5.89
N LEU A 26 -5.83 5.53 6.77
CA LEU A 26 -5.86 4.12 6.39
C LEU A 26 -7.28 3.64 6.07
N MET A 27 -8.26 4.55 6.12
CA MET A 27 -9.49 4.38 5.38
C MET A 27 -9.09 4.35 3.90
N ILE A 28 -8.89 3.14 3.38
CA ILE A 28 -9.29 2.83 2.02
C ILE A 28 -10.64 3.52 1.90
N TRP A 29 -10.73 4.45 0.97
CA TRP A 29 -11.98 5.10 0.63
C TRP A 29 -12.89 3.98 0.13
N LEU A 30 -13.59 3.30 1.03
CA LEU A 30 -14.89 2.73 0.76
C LEU A 30 -15.78 3.94 0.57
N ASP A 31 -15.62 4.56 -0.60
CA ASP A 31 -16.59 5.52 -1.09
C ASP A 31 -17.86 4.70 -1.38
N PRO A 32 -18.97 4.98 -0.69
CA PRO A 32 -20.24 4.29 -0.91
C PRO A 32 -20.72 4.41 -2.37
N GLU A 33 -20.29 5.47 -3.06
CA GLU A 33 -20.61 5.74 -4.45
C GLU A 33 -19.58 5.11 -5.42
N MET A 34 -18.56 4.41 -4.92
CA MET A 34 -17.56 3.77 -5.77
C MET A 34 -18.16 2.58 -6.52
N SER A 35 -18.17 2.68 -7.85
CA SER A 35 -18.54 1.57 -8.72
C SER A 35 -17.42 0.51 -8.73
N TRP A 36 -17.64 -0.60 -8.03
CA TRP A 36 -16.73 -1.74 -8.04
C TRP A 36 -16.77 -2.44 -9.41
N LEU A 37 -15.61 -2.55 -10.07
CA LEU A 37 -15.47 -3.25 -11.35
C LEU A 37 -15.32 -4.77 -11.20
N ALA A 38 -15.18 -5.26 -9.97
CA ALA A 38 -15.02 -6.68 -9.68
C ALA A 38 -16.36 -7.31 -9.29
N THR A 39 -16.64 -8.51 -9.79
CA THR A 39 -17.81 -9.30 -9.40
C THR A 39 -17.63 -9.83 -7.97
N PRO A 40 -18.62 -9.71 -7.08
CA PRO A 40 -18.56 -10.34 -5.77
C PRO A 40 -18.41 -11.86 -5.90
N SER A 41 -17.46 -12.45 -5.15
CA SER A 41 -17.29 -13.90 -5.03
C SER A 41 -17.40 -14.28 -3.56
N GLY A 42 -18.57 -14.80 -3.16
CA GLY A 42 -18.87 -15.31 -1.83
C GLY A 42 -19.51 -16.69 -1.92
#